data_AF-A0A6M3KK79-F1
#
_entry.id   AF-A0A6M3KK79-F1
#
_cell.length_a   1.000
_cell.length_b   1.000
_cell.length_c   1.000
_cell.angle_alpha   90.00
_cell.angle_beta   90.00
_cell.angle_gamma   90.00
#
_symmetry.space_group_name_H-M   'P 1'
#
loop_
_entity.id
_entity.type
_entity.pdbx_description
1 polymer ?
#
loop_
_entity_poly.entity_id
_entity_poly.type
_entity_poly.pdbx_seq_one_letter_code
_entity_poly.pdbx_strand_id
1 'polypeptide(L)'
;MAIYSKQRYELRLLLSRMMNDLIKGTVTSPASGTFVCAETAWEKPDDFFNEWLEVFDYSGTGVGKSGKPTDWDNTTHTLTFKPADTLTAGDLVEMHRRFTVTEYNDNINMAIDMAAEHALLNKVDESIDLATDTYLYNLSTQFLYVRQI
;
A
#
# COMPACT_ATOMS: atom_id res chain seq x y z
N MET A 1 -10.55 -6.69 -6.96
CA MET A 1 -11.10 -6.72 -5.59
C MET A 1 -10.48 -5.61 -4.75
N ALA A 2 -11.23 -4.81 -3.99
CA ALA A 2 -10.66 -3.67 -3.27
C ALA A 2 -10.33 -4.03 -1.81
N ILE A 3 -9.04 -4.22 -1.50
CA ILE A 3 -8.55 -4.23 -0.12
C ILE A 3 -8.90 -2.88 0.52
N TYR A 4 -9.44 -2.88 1.73
CA TYR A 4 -9.65 -1.65 2.50
C TYR A 4 -8.31 -0.92 2.72
N SER A 5 -8.33 0.42 2.63
CA SER A 5 -7.12 1.25 2.62
C SER A 5 -6.15 0.95 3.78
N LYS A 6 -6.68 0.61 4.95
CA LYS A 6 -5.91 0.26 6.15
C LYS A 6 -5.09 -1.03 5.97
N GLN A 7 -5.73 -2.11 5.56
CA GLN A 7 -5.06 -3.42 5.38
C GLN A 7 -4.05 -3.38 4.24
N ARG A 8 -4.30 -2.55 3.22
CA ARG A 8 -3.39 -2.39 2.08
C ARG A 8 -2.04 -1.81 2.49
N TYR A 9 -2.01 -0.77 3.32
CA TYR A 9 -0.74 -0.22 3.79
C TYR A 9 -0.01 -1.22 4.69
N GLU A 10 -0.73 -1.95 5.56
CA GLU A 10 -0.11 -2.92 6.48
C GLU A 10 0.60 -4.04 5.71
N LEU A 11 -0.07 -4.58 4.69
CA LEU A 11 0.50 -5.59 3.81
C LEU A 11 1.70 -5.07 3.03
N ARG A 12 1.64 -3.83 2.53
CA ARG A 12 2.75 -3.21 1.81
C ARG A 12 3.97 -3.00 2.69
N LEU A 13 3.80 -2.44 3.89
CA LEU A 13 4.90 -2.27 4.86
C LEU A 13 5.52 -3.62 5.26
N LEU A 14 4.70 -4.66 5.40
CA LEU A 14 5.19 -6.00 5.71
C LEU A 14 5.99 -6.59 4.53
N LEU A 15 5.47 -6.52 3.30
CA LEU A 15 6.14 -7.05 2.11
C LEU A 15 7.46 -6.33 1.83
N SER A 16 7.43 -5.00 1.83
CA SER A 16 8.62 -4.17 1.61
C SER A 16 9.70 -4.43 2.66
N ARG A 17 9.32 -4.62 3.93
CA ARG A 17 10.26 -5.03 4.98
C ARG A 17 10.85 -6.41 4.73
N MET A 18 10.06 -7.38 4.28
CA MET A 18 10.54 -8.73 3.96
C MET A 18 11.54 -8.73 2.79
N MET A 19 11.38 -7.80 1.85
CA MET A 19 12.29 -7.64 0.71
C MET A 19 13.50 -6.75 0.99
N ASN A 20 13.62 -6.22 2.22
CA ASN A 20 14.61 -5.24 2.62
C ASN A 20 14.61 -4.00 1.70
N ASP A 21 13.40 -3.55 1.37
CA ASP A 21 13.11 -2.43 0.46
C ASP A 21 12.09 -1.48 1.12
N LEU A 22 12.23 -1.30 2.43
CA LEU A 22 11.44 -0.35 3.21
C LEU A 22 12.38 0.49 4.04
N ILE A 23 12.31 1.80 3.84
CA ILE A 23 12.87 2.78 4.76
C ILE A 23 11.73 3.66 5.23
N LYS A 24 11.68 4.02 6.51
CA LYS A 24 10.62 4.88 7.06
C LYS A 24 11.17 6.21 7.51
N GLY A 25 10.33 7.24 7.47
CA GLY A 25 10.66 8.55 7.98
C GLY A 25 9.45 9.26 8.58
N THR A 26 9.74 10.36 9.29
CA THR A 26 8.72 11.29 9.80
C THR A 26 9.02 12.69 9.29
N VAL A 27 8.03 13.31 8.67
CA VAL A 27 8.11 14.69 8.17
C VAL A 27 8.33 15.63 9.35
N THR A 28 9.45 16.36 9.30
CA THR A 28 9.83 17.34 10.32
C THR A 28 9.69 18.78 9.81
N SER A 29 9.88 19.00 8.51
CA SER A 29 9.68 20.30 7.86
C SER A 29 8.72 20.16 6.68
N PRO A 30 7.42 20.45 6.87
CA PRO A 30 6.41 20.30 5.84
C PRO A 30 6.62 21.25 4.64
N ALA A 31 7.20 22.43 4.87
CA ALA A 31 7.41 23.44 3.83
C ALA A 31 8.45 23.02 2.77
N SER A 32 9.44 22.21 3.17
CA SER A 32 10.47 21.66 2.29
C SER A 32 10.22 20.20 1.93
N GLY A 33 9.22 19.55 2.55
CA GLY A 33 9.05 18.10 2.52
C GLY A 33 10.27 17.37 3.05
N THR A 34 10.95 17.94 4.05
CA THR A 34 12.08 17.26 4.70
C THR A 34 11.55 16.33 5.78
N PHE A 35 12.09 15.13 5.81
CA PHE A 35 11.84 14.16 6.86
C PHE A 35 13.16 13.58 7.37
N VAL A 36 13.12 13.16 8.63
CA VAL A 36 14.23 12.42 9.24
C VAL A 36 14.02 10.95 8.92
N CYS A 37 15.04 10.32 8.36
CA CYS A 37 15.03 8.88 8.17
C CYS A 37 15.11 8.20 9.55
N ALA A 38 14.14 7.35 9.88
CA ALA A 38 14.13 6.62 11.13
C ALA A 38 15.24 5.53 11.18
N GLU A 39 15.74 5.13 10.01
CA GLU A 39 16.87 4.21 9.89
C GLU A 39 18.17 5.00 9.70
N THR A 40 19.01 5.00 10.73
CA THR A 40 20.23 5.81 10.79
C THR A 40 21.48 5.12 10.23
N ALA A 41 21.39 3.84 9.86
CA ALA A 41 22.56 3.06 9.44
C ALA A 41 22.97 3.26 7.97
N TRP A 42 22.29 4.16 7.26
CA TRP A 42 22.56 4.40 5.84
C TRP A 42 23.65 5.46 5.70
N GLU A 43 24.91 5.06 5.94
CA GLU A 43 26.11 5.85 5.67
C GLU A 43 26.34 5.99 4.16
N LYS A 44 25.39 6.67 3.49
CA LYS A 44 25.46 6.94 2.06
C LYS A 44 25.96 8.36 1.84
N PRO A 45 26.79 8.58 0.79
CA PRO A 45 27.20 9.92 0.43
C PRO A 45 26.00 10.83 0.19
N ASP A 46 26.21 12.14 0.35
CA ASP A 46 25.21 13.15 0.04
C ASP A 46 24.67 12.95 -1.39
N ASP A 47 23.39 13.25 -1.59
CA ASP A 47 22.65 13.07 -2.85
C ASP A 47 22.51 11.64 -3.39
N PHE A 48 23.02 10.61 -2.70
CA PHE A 48 23.00 9.22 -3.17
C PHE A 48 21.58 8.72 -3.52
N PHE A 49 20.56 9.22 -2.83
CA PHE A 49 19.19 8.75 -2.97
C PHE A 49 18.36 9.46 -4.04
N ASN A 50 18.83 10.58 -4.60
CA ASN A 50 18.06 11.48 -5.47
C ASN A 50 17.52 10.82 -6.75
N GLU A 51 18.21 9.80 -7.26
CA GLU A 51 17.85 9.14 -8.53
C GLU A 51 17.09 7.82 -8.34
N TRP A 52 17.21 7.19 -7.17
CA TRP A 52 16.93 5.77 -7.01
C TRP A 52 15.79 5.44 -6.06
N LEU A 53 15.17 6.44 -5.43
CA LEU A 53 14.08 6.23 -4.49
C LEU A 53 12.79 6.93 -4.90
N GLU A 54 11.70 6.25 -4.58
CA GLU A 54 10.39 6.86 -4.42
C GLU A 54 10.15 7.09 -2.92
N VAL A 55 9.69 8.29 -2.57
CA VAL A 55 9.12 8.59 -1.25
C VAL A 55 7.61 8.62 -1.40
N PHE A 56 6.89 7.92 -0.53
CA PHE A 56 5.44 7.90 -0.48
C PHE A 56 4.94 8.26 0.92
N ASP A 57 3.96 9.16 0.98
CA ASP A 57 3.29 9.49 2.22
C ASP A 57 2.06 8.59 2.43
N TYR A 58 2.06 7.86 3.54
CA TYR A 58 1.00 6.93 3.90
C TYR A 58 0.13 7.40 5.07
N SER A 59 0.33 8.62 5.59
CA SER A 59 -0.45 9.11 6.74
C SER A 59 -0.62 10.62 6.77
N GLY A 60 -1.61 11.10 7.52
CA GLY A 60 -1.84 12.54 7.66
C GLY A 60 -2.40 13.16 6.39
N THR A 61 -1.98 14.39 6.07
CA THR A 61 -2.61 15.20 5.01
C THR A 61 -2.10 14.90 3.62
N GLY A 62 -0.86 14.43 3.48
CA GLY A 62 -0.27 14.09 2.19
C GLY A 62 -0.52 12.63 1.76
N VAL A 63 -1.39 11.90 2.45
CA VAL A 63 -1.62 10.48 2.18
C VAL A 63 -1.92 10.18 0.71
N GLY A 64 -1.26 9.16 0.17
CA GLY A 64 -1.45 8.73 -1.22
C GLY A 64 -0.58 9.47 -2.23
N LYS A 65 0.32 10.35 -1.78
CA LYS A 65 1.19 11.13 -2.65
C LYS A 65 2.59 10.56 -2.63
N SER A 66 3.22 10.51 -3.80
CA SER A 66 4.64 10.22 -3.93
C SER A 66 5.42 11.40 -4.49
N GLY A 67 6.72 11.37 -4.25
CA GLY A 67 7.67 12.34 -4.77
C GLY A 67 9.05 11.71 -4.87
N LYS A 68 9.93 12.39 -5.61
CA LYS A 68 11.34 12.03 -5.68
C LYS A 68 12.15 12.83 -4.66
N PRO A 69 13.13 12.20 -4.01
CA PRO A 69 14.12 12.90 -3.21
C PRO A 69 14.90 13.91 -4.07
N THR A 70 15.22 15.05 -3.48
CA THR A 70 16.00 16.13 -4.11
C THR A 70 17.31 16.40 -3.39
N ASP A 71 17.44 15.96 -2.15
CA ASP A 71 18.64 16.14 -1.33
C ASP A 71 18.66 15.07 -0.22
N TRP A 72 19.87 14.57 0.07
CA TRP A 72 20.17 13.70 1.19
C TRP A 72 21.38 14.25 1.91
N ASP A 73 21.20 14.61 3.18
CA ASP A 73 22.27 15.05 4.07
C ASP A 73 22.65 13.89 5.00
N ASN A 74 23.83 13.31 4.76
CA ASN A 74 24.33 12.21 5.56
C ASN A 74 24.68 12.61 7.00
N THR A 75 24.97 13.89 7.26
CA THR A 75 25.32 14.38 8.60
C THR A 75 24.10 14.39 9.52
N THR A 76 22.95 14.78 8.99
CA THR A 76 21.70 14.88 9.75
C THR A 76 20.76 13.70 9.54
N HIS A 77 21.09 12.79 8.61
CA HIS A 77 20.23 11.71 8.13
C HIS A 77 18.85 12.22 7.70
N THR A 78 18.84 13.39 7.06
CA THR A 78 17.62 14.00 6.55
C THR A 78 17.54 13.83 5.05
N LEU A 79 16.32 13.56 4.58
CA LEU A 79 16.01 13.51 3.17
C LEU A 79 14.98 14.59 2.89
N THR A 80 15.25 15.37 1.86
CA THR A 80 14.32 16.38 1.36
C THR A 80 13.69 15.87 0.08
N PHE A 81 12.37 15.87 0.02
CA PHE A 81 11.64 15.57 -1.21
C PHE A 81 10.58 16.65 -1.44
N LYS A 82 10.25 16.91 -2.70
CA LYS A 82 9.16 17.81 -3.04
C LYS A 82 7.89 16.99 -3.30
N PRO A 83 6.96 16.91 -2.34
CA PRO A 83 5.65 16.28 -2.58
C PRO A 83 4.86 17.07 -3.63
N ALA A 84 3.90 16.40 -4.27
CA ALA A 84 2.95 17.06 -5.17
C ALA A 84 1.92 17.95 -4.44
N ASP A 85 1.79 17.80 -3.13
CA ASP A 85 0.80 18.48 -2.27
C ASP A 85 1.42 18.86 -0.91
N THR A 86 0.68 19.63 -0.10
CA THR A 86 1.11 20.04 1.24
C THR A 86 1.23 18.85 2.19
N LEU A 87 2.40 18.70 2.81
CA LEU A 87 2.63 17.79 3.94
C LEU A 87 2.37 18.50 5.26
N THR A 88 2.12 17.75 6.33
CA THR A 88 2.08 18.25 7.71
C THR A 88 3.24 17.66 8.51
N ALA A 89 3.74 18.42 9.49
CA ALA A 89 4.74 17.89 10.43
C ALA A 89 4.14 16.72 11.22
N GLY A 90 4.84 15.59 11.25
CA GLY A 90 4.36 14.34 11.85
C GLY A 90 3.79 13.35 10.85
N ASP A 91 3.59 13.73 9.58
CA ASP A 91 3.24 12.79 8.52
C ASP A 91 4.35 11.72 8.41
N LEU A 92 3.94 10.46 8.26
CA LEU A 92 4.81 9.30 8.13
C LEU A 92 4.97 8.91 6.67
N VAL A 93 6.23 8.73 6.27
CA VAL A 93 6.61 8.38 4.90
C VAL A 93 7.29 7.03 4.85
N GLU A 94 7.07 6.33 3.76
CA GLU A 94 7.81 5.13 3.36
C GLU A 94 8.64 5.45 2.12
N MET A 95 9.79 4.81 2.02
CA MET A 95 10.66 4.94 0.87
C MET A 95 11.00 3.56 0.34
N HIS A 96 11.01 3.46 -0.98
CA HIS A 96 11.29 2.22 -1.69
C HIS A 96 12.32 2.48 -2.78
N ARG A 97 13.27 1.56 -2.91
CA ARG A 97 14.37 1.64 -3.87
C ARG A 97 14.15 0.71 -5.07
N ARG A 98 13.54 -0.45 -4.84
CA ARG A 98 13.42 -1.50 -5.86
C ARG A 98 12.09 -1.47 -6.57
N PHE A 99 11.02 -1.24 -5.81
CA PHE A 99 9.65 -1.26 -6.34
C PHE A 99 8.91 -0.01 -5.92
N THR A 100 8.09 0.52 -6.81
CA THR A 100 7.19 1.62 -6.52
C THR A 100 6.02 1.15 -5.66
N VAL A 101 5.37 2.09 -4.96
CA VAL A 101 4.15 1.78 -4.19
C VAL A 101 3.05 1.19 -5.08
N THR A 102 2.97 1.65 -6.33
CA THR A 102 2.04 1.11 -7.32
C THR A 102 2.33 -0.36 -7.61
N GLU A 103 3.59 -0.72 -7.87
CA GLU A 103 3.99 -2.12 -8.11
C GLU A 103 3.72 -3.00 -6.88
N TYR A 104 3.96 -2.51 -5.67
CA TYR A 104 3.57 -3.21 -4.45
C TYR A 104 2.06 -3.47 -4.40
N ASN A 105 1.26 -2.44 -4.66
CA ASN A 105 -0.20 -2.56 -4.61
C ASN A 105 -0.71 -3.52 -5.69
N ASP A 106 -0.16 -3.49 -6.90
CA ASP A 106 -0.55 -4.36 -8.01
C ASP A 106 -0.20 -5.82 -7.72
N ASN A 107 1.00 -6.09 -7.20
CA ASN A 107 1.40 -7.44 -6.81
C ASN A 107 0.57 -7.99 -5.65
N ILE A 108 0.24 -7.15 -4.66
CA ILE A 108 -0.67 -7.55 -3.58
C ILE A 108 -2.05 -7.88 -4.15
N ASN A 109 -2.61 -7.04 -5.02
CA ASN A 109 -3.91 -7.31 -5.64
C ASN A 109 -3.89 -8.61 -6.45
N MET A 110 -2.84 -8.83 -7.25
CA MET A 110 -2.66 -10.06 -8.03
C MET A 110 -2.60 -11.29 -7.13
N ALA A 111 -1.85 -11.24 -6.03
CA ALA A 111 -1.76 -12.35 -5.09
C ALA A 111 -3.11 -12.68 -4.43
N ILE A 112 -3.93 -11.67 -4.13
CA ILE A 112 -5.25 -11.88 -3.56
C ILE A 112 -6.22 -12.40 -4.62
N ASP A 113 -6.16 -11.89 -5.85
CA ASP A 113 -7.00 -12.39 -6.95
C ASP A 113 -6.67 -13.86 -7.24
N MET A 114 -5.39 -14.26 -7.24
CA MET A 114 -4.97 -15.67 -7.33
C MET A 114 -5.48 -16.50 -6.15
N ALA A 115 -5.34 -16.00 -4.92
CA ALA A 115 -5.83 -16.70 -3.73
C ALA A 115 -7.36 -16.85 -3.73
N ALA A 116 -8.08 -15.84 -4.22
CA ALA A 116 -9.53 -15.89 -4.39
C ALA A 116 -9.93 -16.90 -5.45
N GLU A 117 -9.25 -16.93 -6.60
CA GLU A 117 -9.47 -17.93 -7.63
C GLU A 117 -9.29 -19.35 -7.07
N HIS A 118 -8.18 -19.60 -6.36
CA HIS A 118 -7.93 -20.90 -5.72
C HIS A 118 -8.96 -21.24 -4.62
N ALA A 119 -9.41 -20.26 -3.83
CA ALA A 119 -10.41 -20.48 -2.80
C ALA A 119 -11.81 -20.75 -3.38
N LEU A 120 -12.11 -20.21 -4.56
CA LEU A 120 -13.37 -20.35 -5.27
C LEU A 120 -13.38 -21.52 -6.26
N LEU A 121 -12.22 -22.05 -6.66
CA LEU A 121 -12.08 -23.12 -7.66
C LEU A 121 -12.87 -24.40 -7.33
N ASN A 122 -13.06 -24.68 -6.04
CA ASN A 122 -13.85 -25.82 -5.54
C ASN A 122 -15.20 -25.40 -4.95
N LYS A 123 -15.58 -24.13 -5.06
CA LYS A 123 -16.88 -23.62 -4.63
C LYS A 123 -17.77 -23.59 -5.86
N VAL A 124 -18.79 -24.44 -5.89
CA VAL A 124 -19.84 -24.35 -6.89
C VAL A 124 -20.55 -23.00 -6.66
N ASP A 125 -20.72 -22.22 -7.72
CA ASP A 125 -21.60 -21.06 -7.70
C ASP A 125 -23.04 -21.57 -7.59
N GLU A 126 -23.53 -21.68 -6.35
CA GLU A 126 -24.89 -22.09 -6.04
C GLU A 126 -25.81 -20.85 -6.04
N SER A 127 -25.79 -20.04 -7.09
CA SER A 127 -26.81 -19.00 -7.27
C SER A 127 -28.12 -19.63 -7.75
N ILE A 128 -29.23 -19.25 -7.12
CA ILE A 128 -30.58 -19.64 -7.56
C ILE A 128 -31.28 -18.38 -8.05
N ASP A 129 -31.61 -18.36 -9.34
CA ASP A 129 -32.48 -17.35 -9.91
C ASP A 129 -33.92 -17.60 -9.47
N LEU A 130 -34.50 -16.63 -8.77
CA LEU A 130 -35.89 -16.68 -8.32
C LEU A 130 -36.83 -16.32 -9.47
N ALA A 131 -37.57 -17.29 -10.00
CA ALA A 131 -38.68 -17.10 -10.91
C ALA A 131 -39.94 -16.62 -10.18
N THR A 132 -40.70 -15.73 -10.81
CA THR A 132 -41.81 -14.96 -10.21
C THR A 132 -42.98 -15.84 -9.71
N ASP A 133 -43.13 -17.06 -10.24
CA ASP A 133 -44.25 -17.96 -9.94
C ASP A 133 -43.81 -19.30 -9.31
N THR A 134 -42.58 -19.39 -8.82
CA THR A 134 -42.06 -20.61 -8.17
C THR A 134 -41.89 -20.36 -6.67
N TYR A 135 -42.62 -21.13 -5.86
CA TYR A 135 -42.68 -20.97 -4.40
C TYR A 135 -41.78 -21.94 -3.62
N LEU A 136 -41.17 -22.92 -4.30
CA LEU A 136 -40.35 -23.98 -3.70
C LEU A 136 -39.08 -24.16 -4.53
N TYR A 137 -37.93 -23.96 -3.89
CA TYR A 137 -36.62 -24.22 -4.46
C TYR A 137 -35.92 -25.28 -3.63
N ASN A 138 -35.40 -26.32 -4.30
CA ASN A 138 -34.50 -27.26 -3.65
C ASN A 138 -33.15 -26.59 -3.46
N LEU A 139 -32.86 -26.22 -2.21
CA LEU A 139 -31.56 -25.70 -1.81
C LEU A 139 -30.58 -26.87 -1.64
N SER A 140 -29.38 -26.72 -2.19
CA SER A 140 -28.25 -27.60 -1.86
C SER A 140 -27.93 -27.48 -0.37
N THR A 141 -27.43 -28.56 0.24
CA THR A 141 -26.99 -28.54 1.65
C THR A 141 -25.75 -27.67 1.88
N GLN A 142 -25.14 -27.12 0.83
CA GLN A 142 -23.94 -26.29 0.88
C GLN A 142 -24.24 -24.78 0.75
N PHE A 143 -25.52 -24.39 0.67
CA PHE A 143 -25.94 -23.00 0.50
C PHE A 143 -25.55 -22.12 1.70
N LEU A 144 -24.86 -21.01 1.46
CA LEU A 144 -24.34 -20.13 2.52
C LEU A 144 -25.24 -18.92 2.84
N TYR A 145 -25.91 -18.33 1.84
CA TYR A 145 -26.75 -17.14 2.05
C TYR A 145 -27.79 -16.97 0.93
N VAL A 146 -28.97 -16.45 1.30
CA VAL A 146 -30.01 -16.00 0.37
C VAL A 146 -30.07 -14.48 0.44
N ARG A 147 -29.95 -13.81 -0.71
CA ARG A 147 -30.03 -12.36 -0.84
C ARG A 147 -31.26 -12.02 -1.68
N GLN A 148 -32.12 -11.15 -1.17
CA GLN A 148 -33.19 -10.54 -1.94
C GLN A 148 -32.59 -9.44 -2.84
N ILE A 149 -32.98 -9.42 -4.11
CA ILE A 149 -32.67 -8.32 -5.05
C ILE A 149 -33.78 -7.27 -4.95
#